data_AF-A0AA87YQM5-F1
#
_entry.id   AF-A0AA87YQM5-F1
#
_cell.length_a   1.000
_cell.length_b   1.000
_cell.length_c   1.000
_cell.angle_alpha   90.00
_cell.angle_beta   90.00
_cell.angle_gamma   90.00
#
_symmetry.space_group_name_H-M   'P 1'
#
loop_
_entity.id
_entity.type
_entity.pdbx_description
1 polymer ?
#
loop_
_entity_poly.entity_id
_entity_poly.type
_entity_poly.pdbx_seq_one_letter_code
_entity_poly.pdbx_strand_id
1 'polypeptide(L)'
;MAEQLKSEVATTDLKKLTIGEKEGHEEVAAEETDHCASFDPVKRIIKGKYPDCFSQLAQGQHPKFLVFACSDSRVSPSHILNFQPGEAFMARNIANLVPSFNKLRYSGVGAIIEYAVAELKVENILVIGHSRCGGIARLMSHPEDDSVPYDFIDDWVQIALPAKAKVKAEYGHLPSEKQLEICAQKVTLLES
;
A
#
# COMPACT_ATOMS: atom_id res chain seq x y z
N MET A 1 -36.38 11.86 21.41
CA MET A 1 -35.32 12.83 21.81
C MET A 1 -34.07 11.99 22.02
N ALA A 2 -33.21 11.89 21.01
CA ALA A 2 -31.96 12.67 20.86
C ALA A 2 -30.98 12.35 22.02
N GLU A 3 -29.71 11.98 21.82
CA GLU A 3 -28.76 12.60 20.91
C GLU A 3 -27.49 11.74 20.71
N GLN A 4 -26.74 12.08 19.67
CA GLN A 4 -25.65 11.35 19.04
C GLN A 4 -24.32 11.42 19.83
N LEU A 5 -23.59 10.31 19.91
CA LEU A 5 -22.16 10.32 20.25
C LEU A 5 -21.34 10.62 18.99
N LYS A 6 -20.70 11.78 18.91
CA LYS A 6 -19.72 12.14 17.88
C LYS A 6 -18.33 11.67 18.32
N SER A 7 -17.63 11.01 17.42
CA SER A 7 -16.24 10.56 17.58
C SER A 7 -15.28 11.70 17.21
N GLU A 8 -14.50 12.18 18.17
CA GLU A 8 -13.34 13.04 17.94
C GLU A 8 -12.11 12.14 17.75
N VAL A 9 -11.66 11.99 16.51
CA VAL A 9 -10.35 11.40 16.21
C VAL A 9 -9.31 12.52 16.21
N ALA A 10 -8.29 12.33 17.05
CA ALA A 10 -7.18 13.23 17.31
C ALA A 10 -6.49 13.71 16.03
N THR A 11 -6.52 15.03 15.79
CA THR A 11 -5.85 15.72 14.67
C THR A 11 -4.72 16.65 15.13
N THR A 12 -4.24 16.52 16.36
CA THR A 12 -3.51 17.64 16.99
C THR A 12 -1.98 17.65 16.78
N ASP A 13 -1.32 16.62 16.24
CA ASP A 13 0.16 16.57 16.28
C ASP A 13 0.93 16.59 14.95
N LEU A 14 0.33 17.05 13.84
CA LEU A 14 1.03 17.15 12.55
C LEU A 14 1.49 18.55 12.11
N LYS A 15 1.27 19.60 12.93
CA LYS A 15 1.57 21.00 12.52
C LYS A 15 2.93 21.57 12.94
N LYS A 16 3.81 20.81 13.60
CA LYS A 16 5.08 21.35 14.13
C LYS A 16 6.32 21.22 13.23
N LEU A 17 6.20 20.76 11.98
CA LEU A 17 7.37 20.39 11.18
C LEU A 17 7.76 21.27 9.99
N THR A 18 7.10 22.40 9.72
CA THR A 18 7.50 23.24 8.56
C THR A 18 7.18 24.72 8.72
N ILE A 19 8.13 25.55 9.21
CA ILE A 19 8.34 26.94 8.75
C ILE A 19 9.82 27.36 8.93
N GLY A 20 10.42 27.86 7.84
CA GLY A 20 11.60 28.74 7.80
C GLY A 20 12.54 28.35 6.63
N GLU A 21 12.89 29.18 5.62
CA GLU A 21 12.66 30.58 5.25
C GLU A 21 12.78 30.71 3.70
N LYS A 22 12.41 31.89 3.16
CA LYS A 22 12.24 32.29 1.73
C LYS A 22 13.59 32.33 0.93
N GLU A 23 13.70 32.41 -0.40
CA GLU A 23 13.17 33.41 -1.36
C GLU A 23 13.35 32.97 -2.85
N GLY A 24 12.51 33.48 -3.75
CA GLY A 24 12.91 33.83 -5.13
C GLY A 24 12.24 33.13 -6.33
N HIS A 25 11.56 33.95 -7.15
CA HIS A 25 11.25 33.82 -8.60
C HIS A 25 9.90 33.25 -9.10
N GLU A 26 9.25 34.17 -9.83
CA GLU A 26 8.38 34.08 -11.02
C GLU A 26 7.02 33.35 -10.99
N GLU A 27 5.99 34.16 -11.28
CA GLU A 27 4.59 33.81 -11.41
C GLU A 27 4.35 32.79 -12.52
N VAL A 28 3.80 31.63 -12.14
CA VAL A 28 2.97 30.82 -13.03
C VAL A 28 1.60 30.77 -12.38
N ALA A 29 0.59 31.29 -13.08
CA ALA A 29 -0.79 31.36 -12.61
C ALA A 29 -1.32 29.96 -12.25
N ALA A 30 -1.24 29.60 -10.97
CA ALA A 30 -1.96 28.48 -10.41
C ALA A 30 -3.39 28.93 -10.17
N GLU A 31 -4.35 28.22 -10.76
CA GLU A 31 -5.76 28.34 -10.37
C GLU A 31 -5.85 28.26 -8.84
N GLU A 32 -6.30 29.34 -8.21
CA GLU A 32 -6.57 29.41 -6.78
C GLU A 32 -7.69 28.41 -6.44
N THR A 33 -7.32 27.17 -6.10
CA THR A 33 -8.27 26.28 -5.44
C THR A 33 -8.41 26.74 -4.00
N ASP A 34 -9.53 27.40 -3.72
CA ASP A 34 -10.04 27.78 -2.40
C ASP A 34 -9.57 26.84 -1.29
N HIS A 35 -8.61 27.31 -0.49
CA HIS A 35 -8.03 26.59 0.64
C HIS A 35 -8.97 26.48 1.86
N CYS A 36 -10.25 26.86 1.71
CA CYS A 36 -11.29 26.70 2.73
C CYS A 36 -12.48 25.83 2.26
N ALA A 37 -12.42 25.22 1.07
CA ALA A 37 -13.38 24.17 0.74
C ALA A 37 -13.02 22.90 1.53
N SER A 38 -13.87 22.52 2.49
CA SER A 38 -13.76 21.23 3.20
C SER A 38 -13.53 20.11 2.19
N PHE A 39 -12.36 19.46 2.25
CA PHE A 39 -12.03 18.33 1.40
C PHE A 39 -13.01 17.20 1.69
N ASP A 40 -14.00 17.04 0.81
CA ASP A 40 -15.00 15.98 0.89
C ASP A 40 -14.62 14.88 -0.12
N PRO A 41 -13.89 13.83 0.32
CA PRO A 41 -13.44 12.77 -0.57
C PRO A 41 -14.60 12.03 -1.22
N VAL A 42 -15.74 11.90 -0.54
CA VAL A 42 -16.93 11.22 -1.07
C VAL A 42 -17.51 12.01 -2.24
N LYS A 43 -17.70 13.32 -2.06
CA LYS A 43 -18.17 14.19 -3.16
C LYS A 43 -17.19 14.21 -4.33
N ARG A 44 -15.88 14.17 -4.06
CA ARG A 44 -14.85 14.18 -5.11
C ARG A 44 -14.80 12.87 -5.90
N ILE A 45 -15.12 11.73 -5.28
CA ILE A 45 -15.28 10.45 -5.99
C ILE A 45 -16.48 10.55 -6.95
N ILE A 46 -17.65 10.99 -6.45
CA ILE A 46 -18.88 11.08 -7.25
C ILE A 46 -18.73 12.08 -8.41
N LYS A 47 -18.16 13.26 -8.14
CA LYS A 47 -17.99 14.34 -9.13
C LYS A 47 -16.67 14.27 -9.89
N GLY A 48 -15.91 13.19 -9.72
CA GLY A 48 -14.54 13.06 -10.23
C GLY A 48 -14.49 12.97 -11.75
N LYS A 49 -13.32 12.58 -12.26
CA LYS A 49 -12.99 12.52 -13.70
C LYS A 49 -13.94 11.65 -14.55
N TYR A 50 -14.72 10.75 -13.92
CA TYR A 50 -15.59 9.78 -14.60
C TYR A 50 -16.99 9.67 -13.96
N PRO A 51 -17.80 10.74 -13.97
CA PRO A 51 -19.06 10.80 -13.22
C PRO A 51 -20.06 9.69 -13.64
N ASP A 52 -20.12 9.36 -14.93
CA ASP A 52 -21.01 8.32 -15.45
C ASP A 52 -20.58 6.91 -14.99
N CYS A 53 -19.27 6.65 -14.95
CA CYS A 53 -18.71 5.40 -14.43
C CYS A 53 -19.05 5.21 -12.95
N PHE A 54 -18.94 6.27 -12.14
CA PHE A 54 -19.26 6.21 -10.71
C PHE A 54 -20.75 5.99 -10.43
N SER A 55 -21.66 6.39 -11.33
CA SER A 55 -23.08 6.10 -11.17
C SER A 55 -23.38 4.59 -11.21
N GLN A 56 -22.68 3.85 -12.08
CA GLN A 56 -22.78 2.39 -12.16
C GLN A 56 -22.07 1.72 -10.99
N LEU A 57 -20.85 2.16 -10.67
CA LEU A 57 -20.08 1.62 -9.54
C LEU A 57 -20.75 1.88 -8.18
N ALA A 58 -21.61 2.90 -8.07
CA ALA A 58 -22.40 3.13 -6.87
C ALA A 58 -23.43 2.03 -6.60
N GLN A 59 -23.84 1.27 -7.62
CA GLN A 59 -24.75 0.13 -7.46
C GLN A 59 -24.04 -1.15 -7.01
N GLY A 60 -22.73 -1.24 -7.23
CA GLY A 60 -21.93 -2.41 -6.89
C GLY A 60 -20.57 -2.41 -7.58
N GLN A 61 -19.67 -3.28 -7.11
CA GLN A 61 -18.35 -3.48 -7.71
C GLN A 61 -18.21 -4.92 -8.21
N HIS A 62 -17.53 -5.08 -9.35
CA HIS A 62 -17.22 -6.39 -9.93
C HIS A 62 -15.77 -6.42 -10.46
N PRO A 63 -14.77 -6.23 -9.58
CA PRO A 63 -13.38 -6.25 -9.98
C PRO A 63 -12.95 -7.63 -10.43
N LYS A 64 -12.12 -7.70 -11.47
CA LYS A 64 -11.55 -8.96 -11.97
C LYS A 64 -10.24 -9.33 -11.28
N PHE A 65 -9.62 -8.38 -10.61
CA PHE A 65 -8.31 -8.52 -10.01
C PHE A 65 -8.34 -8.18 -8.52
N LEU A 66 -7.67 -8.98 -7.70
CA LEU A 66 -7.14 -8.56 -6.41
C LEU A 66 -5.66 -8.18 -6.61
N VAL A 67 -5.27 -6.99 -6.16
CA VAL A 67 -3.89 -6.51 -6.27
C VAL A 67 -3.28 -6.25 -4.90
N PHE A 68 -2.21 -6.96 -4.54
CA PHE A 68 -1.31 -6.62 -3.45
C PHE A 68 -0.14 -5.80 -3.98
N ALA A 69 0.03 -4.58 -3.46
CA ALA A 69 1.12 -3.70 -3.83
C ALA A 69 1.72 -2.99 -2.61
N CYS A 70 2.91 -2.43 -2.78
CA CYS A 70 3.58 -1.76 -1.67
C CYS A 70 2.86 -0.44 -1.35
N SER A 71 2.80 -0.05 -0.08
CA SER A 71 2.30 1.28 0.35
C SER A 71 3.20 2.44 -0.09
N ASP A 72 4.36 2.16 -0.68
CA ASP A 72 5.30 3.14 -1.22
C ASP A 72 4.61 4.13 -2.16
N SER A 73 4.81 5.43 -1.89
CA SER A 73 4.11 6.53 -2.58
C SER A 73 4.45 6.66 -4.06
N ARG A 74 5.56 6.04 -4.50
CA ARG A 74 6.03 6.10 -5.89
C ARG A 74 5.33 5.08 -6.79
N VAL A 75 4.66 4.08 -6.22
CA VAL A 75 4.16 2.90 -6.94
C VAL A 75 2.66 2.70 -6.76
N SER A 76 1.86 3.63 -7.27
CA SER A 76 0.40 3.46 -7.33
C SER A 76 0.03 2.40 -8.39
N PRO A 77 -0.61 1.28 -8.02
CA PRO A 77 -0.97 0.24 -8.99
C PRO A 77 -1.95 0.74 -10.06
N SER A 78 -2.90 1.59 -9.69
CA SER A 78 -3.83 2.21 -10.65
C SER A 78 -3.10 2.99 -11.74
N HIS A 79 -2.03 3.70 -11.38
CA HIS A 79 -1.24 4.48 -12.35
C HIS A 79 -0.32 3.59 -13.18
N ILE A 80 0.37 2.63 -12.55
CA ILE A 80 1.35 1.78 -13.23
C ILE A 80 0.68 0.79 -14.19
N LEU A 81 -0.43 0.19 -13.78
CA LEU A 81 -1.17 -0.79 -14.58
C LEU A 81 -2.35 -0.19 -15.35
N ASN A 82 -2.57 1.12 -15.23
CA ASN A 82 -3.66 1.85 -15.87
C ASN A 82 -5.07 1.28 -15.54
N PHE A 83 -5.26 0.76 -14.32
CA PHE A 83 -6.58 0.31 -13.88
C PHE A 83 -7.55 1.48 -13.78
N GLN A 84 -8.73 1.28 -14.37
CA GLN A 84 -9.89 2.14 -14.19
C GLN A 84 -10.62 1.82 -12.88
N PRO A 85 -11.41 2.75 -12.34
CA PRO A 85 -12.27 2.49 -11.19
C PRO A 85 -13.13 1.24 -11.41
N GLY A 86 -13.15 0.35 -10.42
CA GLY A 86 -13.92 -0.90 -10.46
C GLY A 86 -13.21 -2.11 -11.07
N GLU A 87 -12.05 -1.95 -11.72
CA GLU A 87 -11.34 -3.10 -12.33
C GLU A 87 -10.57 -3.97 -11.34
N ALA A 88 -10.05 -3.36 -10.27
CA ALA A 88 -9.21 -4.02 -9.28
C ALA A 88 -9.61 -3.69 -7.84
N PHE A 89 -9.70 -4.73 -7.00
CA PHE A 89 -9.78 -4.63 -5.55
C PHE A 89 -8.36 -4.57 -4.98
N MET A 90 -8.01 -3.47 -4.32
CA MET A 90 -6.61 -3.17 -3.98
C MET A 90 -6.31 -3.32 -2.50
N ALA A 91 -5.19 -3.99 -2.21
CA ALA A 91 -4.58 -4.10 -0.90
C ALA A 91 -3.16 -3.54 -0.95
N ARG A 92 -2.84 -2.65 0.00
CA ARG A 92 -1.50 -2.06 0.08
C ARG A 92 -0.92 -2.18 1.48
N ASN A 93 0.29 -2.73 1.56
CA ASN A 93 1.03 -2.88 2.81
C ASN A 93 2.54 -2.71 2.58
N ILE A 94 3.34 -2.76 3.65
CA ILE A 94 4.79 -2.63 3.53
C ILE A 94 5.36 -3.85 2.80
N ALA A 95 6.07 -3.61 1.70
CA ALA A 95 6.67 -4.64 0.85
C ALA A 95 5.69 -5.65 0.22
N ASN A 96 4.42 -5.27 0.02
CA ASN A 96 3.42 -6.07 -0.71
C ASN A 96 3.34 -7.54 -0.25
N LEU A 97 3.49 -7.77 1.05
CA LEU A 97 3.59 -9.10 1.63
C LEU A 97 2.22 -9.74 1.76
N VAL A 98 2.16 -11.01 1.41
CA VAL A 98 1.01 -11.89 1.63
C VAL A 98 1.47 -13.01 2.56
N PRO A 99 1.15 -12.96 3.86
CA PRO A 99 1.53 -14.02 4.78
C PRO A 99 0.74 -15.31 4.55
N SER A 100 1.32 -16.42 4.98
CA SER A 100 0.60 -17.69 5.12
C SER A 100 -0.60 -17.54 6.04
N PHE A 101 -1.62 -18.37 5.81
CA PHE A 101 -2.86 -18.33 6.56
C PHE A 101 -2.64 -18.41 8.09
N ASN A 102 -3.07 -17.37 8.80
CA ASN A 102 -3.11 -17.35 10.26
C ASN A 102 -4.25 -16.42 10.71
N LYS A 103 -5.31 -16.99 11.27
CA LYS A 103 -6.49 -16.23 11.70
C LYS A 103 -6.22 -15.24 12.83
N LEU A 104 -5.20 -15.49 13.66
CA LEU A 104 -4.89 -14.65 14.82
C LEU A 104 -3.95 -13.49 14.46
N ARG A 105 -2.92 -13.75 13.66
CA ARG A 105 -1.89 -12.76 13.32
C ARG A 105 -2.21 -11.93 12.08
N TYR A 106 -2.86 -12.53 11.08
CA TYR A 106 -2.98 -11.95 9.73
C TYR A 106 -4.42 -11.89 9.24
N SER A 107 -5.37 -11.72 10.16
CA SER A 107 -6.81 -11.61 9.86
C SER A 107 -7.12 -10.50 8.85
N GLY A 108 -6.38 -9.39 8.86
CA GLY A 108 -6.56 -8.32 7.88
C GLY A 108 -6.29 -8.76 6.43
N VAL A 109 -5.16 -9.43 6.17
CA VAL A 109 -4.86 -9.97 4.84
C VAL A 109 -5.80 -11.13 4.49
N GLY A 110 -6.10 -11.99 5.46
CA GLY A 110 -7.05 -13.09 5.29
C GLY A 110 -8.43 -12.59 4.87
N ALA A 111 -8.97 -11.55 5.54
CA ALA A 111 -10.27 -10.97 5.22
C ALA A 111 -10.30 -10.32 3.83
N ILE A 112 -9.21 -9.66 3.41
CA ILE A 112 -9.09 -9.10 2.06
C ILE A 112 -9.18 -10.21 1.01
N ILE A 113 -8.42 -11.29 1.17
CA ILE A 113 -8.41 -12.42 0.24
C ILE A 113 -9.76 -13.12 0.24
N GLU A 114 -10.32 -13.40 1.42
CA GLU A 114 -11.62 -14.05 1.58
C GLU A 114 -12.72 -13.23 0.91
N TYR A 115 -12.77 -11.91 1.14
CA TYR A 115 -13.77 -11.06 0.51
C TYR A 115 -13.60 -10.99 -1.01
N ALA A 116 -12.37 -10.82 -1.51
CA ALA A 116 -12.11 -10.76 -2.94
C ALA A 116 -12.52 -12.06 -3.66
N VAL A 117 -12.19 -13.21 -3.09
CA VAL A 117 -12.43 -14.52 -3.72
C VAL A 117 -13.86 -15.01 -3.48
N ALA A 118 -14.33 -14.96 -2.23
CA ALA A 118 -15.62 -15.53 -1.86
C ALA A 118 -16.80 -14.59 -2.15
N GLU A 119 -16.64 -13.27 -2.00
CA GLU A 119 -17.72 -12.32 -2.26
C GLU A 119 -17.62 -11.71 -3.66
N LEU A 120 -16.49 -11.09 -3.99
CA LEU A 120 -16.33 -10.35 -5.26
C LEU A 120 -16.04 -11.24 -6.48
N LYS A 121 -15.67 -12.50 -6.25
CA LYS A 121 -15.34 -13.49 -7.30
C LYS A 121 -14.26 -13.01 -8.27
N VAL A 122 -13.20 -12.38 -7.74
CA VAL A 122 -12.06 -11.97 -8.57
C VAL A 122 -11.47 -13.19 -9.32
N GLU A 123 -11.09 -12.98 -10.56
CA GLU A 123 -10.55 -14.02 -11.43
C GLU A 123 -9.04 -14.21 -11.21
N ASN A 124 -8.35 -13.15 -10.77
CA ASN A 124 -6.89 -13.10 -10.71
C ASN A 124 -6.42 -12.45 -9.40
N ILE A 125 -5.32 -12.95 -8.85
CA ILE A 125 -4.60 -12.32 -7.73
C ILE A 125 -3.20 -11.93 -8.22
N LEU A 126 -2.90 -10.64 -8.15
CA LEU A 126 -1.64 -10.03 -8.54
C LEU A 126 -0.90 -9.58 -7.29
N VAL A 127 0.31 -10.10 -7.06
CA VAL A 127 1.26 -9.50 -6.11
C VAL A 127 2.26 -8.71 -6.95
N ILE A 128 2.58 -7.48 -6.53
CA ILE A 128 3.45 -6.59 -7.32
C ILE A 128 4.53 -6.01 -6.43
N GLY A 129 5.75 -6.55 -6.58
CA GLY A 129 6.97 -5.97 -6.04
C GLY A 129 7.44 -4.73 -6.80
N HIS A 130 8.41 -4.02 -6.22
CA HIS A 130 9.04 -2.87 -6.89
C HIS A 130 10.50 -2.69 -6.50
N SER A 131 11.26 -2.01 -7.36
CA SER A 131 12.66 -1.68 -7.10
C SER A 131 12.82 -0.75 -5.90
N ARG A 132 13.93 -0.88 -5.17
CA ARG A 132 14.29 -0.01 -4.03
C ARG A 132 13.18 0.07 -2.97
N CYS A 133 12.57 -1.07 -2.65
CA CYS A 133 11.55 -1.19 -1.62
C CYS A 133 12.17 -1.05 -0.22
N GLY A 134 11.67 -0.09 0.57
CA GLY A 134 12.15 0.14 1.94
C GLY A 134 11.91 -1.03 2.87
N GLY A 135 10.78 -1.75 2.74
CA GLY A 135 10.50 -2.94 3.55
C GLY A 135 11.42 -4.11 3.23
N ILE A 136 11.75 -4.32 1.95
CA ILE A 136 12.73 -5.33 1.53
C ILE A 136 14.14 -4.94 1.96
N ALA A 137 14.49 -3.65 1.87
CA ALA A 137 15.75 -3.14 2.41
C ALA A 137 15.87 -3.44 3.91
N ARG A 138 14.79 -3.18 4.66
CA ARG A 138 14.75 -3.49 6.08
C ARG A 138 14.91 -4.98 6.33
N LEU A 139 14.13 -5.85 5.67
CA LEU A 139 14.27 -7.31 5.74
C LEU A 139 15.72 -7.78 5.55
N MET A 140 16.37 -7.31 4.49
CA MET A 140 17.73 -7.75 4.15
C MET A 140 18.78 -7.24 5.13
N SER A 141 18.52 -6.12 5.80
CA SER A 141 19.34 -5.56 6.89
C SER A 141 18.92 -6.00 8.29
N HIS A 142 17.83 -6.78 8.43
CA HIS A 142 17.30 -7.19 9.72
C HIS A 142 18.37 -7.99 10.46
N PRO A 143 18.71 -7.59 11.70
CA PRO A 143 19.78 -8.23 12.45
C PRO A 143 19.38 -9.64 12.88
N GLU A 144 20.38 -10.50 13.09
CA GLU A 144 20.19 -11.91 13.47
C GLU A 144 20.26 -12.12 15.00
N ASP A 145 20.52 -11.05 15.77
CA ASP A 145 20.71 -11.06 17.22
C ASP A 145 19.44 -10.71 18.01
N ASP A 146 18.27 -10.90 17.38
CA ASP A 146 16.94 -10.56 17.89
C ASP A 146 16.74 -9.07 18.27
N SER A 147 17.68 -8.18 17.93
CA SER A 147 17.48 -6.74 18.15
C SER A 147 16.43 -6.17 17.18
N VAL A 148 15.33 -5.68 17.73
CA VAL A 148 14.21 -5.09 16.94
C VAL A 148 14.13 -3.58 17.20
N PRO A 149 14.82 -2.73 16.42
CA PRO A 149 14.70 -1.28 16.54
C PRO A 149 13.30 -0.75 16.20
N TYR A 150 12.41 -1.56 15.59
CA TYR A 150 11.04 -1.17 15.28
C TYR A 150 10.01 -2.17 15.84
N ASP A 151 8.96 -1.65 16.49
CA ASP A 151 7.93 -2.48 17.13
C ASP A 151 7.12 -3.35 16.15
N PHE A 152 6.76 -2.78 14.99
CA PHE A 152 5.86 -3.45 14.02
C PHE A 152 6.54 -3.80 12.70
N ILE A 153 7.49 -2.98 12.26
CA ILE A 153 8.13 -3.15 10.94
C ILE A 153 8.93 -4.45 10.92
N ASP A 154 9.67 -4.73 11.99
CA ASP A 154 10.53 -5.90 12.09
C ASP A 154 9.72 -7.19 12.12
N ASP A 155 8.66 -7.25 12.95
CA ASP A 155 7.73 -8.40 12.95
C ASP A 155 7.03 -8.58 11.60
N TRP A 156 6.65 -7.49 10.94
CA TRP A 156 5.96 -7.55 9.65
C TRP A 156 6.85 -8.08 8.53
N VAL A 157 8.06 -7.54 8.36
CA VAL A 157 8.93 -7.94 7.24
C VAL A 157 9.41 -9.38 7.37
N GLN A 158 9.39 -9.95 8.58
CA GLN A 158 9.77 -11.35 8.81
C GLN A 158 8.89 -12.36 8.06
N ILE A 159 7.70 -11.97 7.60
CA ILE A 159 6.87 -12.79 6.68
C ILE A 159 7.69 -13.26 5.47
N ALA A 160 8.65 -12.45 5.00
CA ALA A 160 9.51 -12.72 3.86
C ALA A 160 10.88 -13.32 4.21
N LEU A 161 11.11 -13.79 5.44
CA LEU A 161 12.35 -14.51 5.81
C LEU A 161 12.68 -15.68 4.87
N PRO A 162 11.72 -16.52 4.42
CA PRO A 162 12.02 -17.58 3.46
C PRO A 162 12.63 -17.06 2.16
N ALA A 163 12.15 -15.90 1.66
CA ALA A 163 12.71 -15.26 0.48
C ALA A 163 14.11 -14.70 0.74
N LYS A 164 14.35 -14.05 1.90
CA LYS A 164 15.70 -13.62 2.32
C LYS A 164 16.66 -14.81 2.36
N ALA A 165 16.27 -15.92 2.98
CA ALA A 165 17.08 -17.13 3.08
C ALA A 165 17.42 -17.72 1.71
N LYS A 166 16.44 -17.87 0.81
CA LYS A 166 16.64 -18.33 -0.57
C LYS A 166 17.62 -17.42 -1.32
N VAL A 167 17.47 -16.10 -1.18
CA VAL A 167 18.36 -15.13 -1.83
C VAL A 167 19.79 -15.20 -1.28
N LYS A 168 19.95 -15.31 0.05
CA LYS A 168 21.29 -15.45 0.66
C LYS A 168 21.97 -16.75 0.26
N ALA A 169 21.23 -17.85 0.17
CA ALA A 169 21.77 -19.13 -0.25
C ALA A 169 22.19 -19.15 -1.73
N GLU A 170 21.32 -18.68 -2.64
CA GLU A 170 21.55 -18.75 -4.09
C GLU A 170 22.42 -17.60 -4.63
N TYR A 171 22.32 -16.41 -4.03
CA TYR A 171 22.90 -15.17 -4.56
C TYR A 171 23.74 -14.40 -3.54
N GLY A 172 24.16 -15.03 -2.43
CA GLY A 172 24.98 -14.39 -1.40
C GLY A 172 26.32 -13.84 -1.91
N HIS A 173 26.82 -14.35 -3.03
CA HIS A 173 28.03 -13.90 -3.71
C HIS A 173 27.88 -12.59 -4.48
N LEU A 174 26.64 -12.16 -4.78
CA LEU A 174 26.38 -10.92 -5.50
C LEU A 174 26.44 -9.70 -4.57
N PRO A 175 26.67 -8.49 -5.10
CA PRO A 175 26.58 -7.26 -4.31
C PRO A 175 25.20 -7.09 -3.65
N SER A 176 25.17 -6.45 -2.48
CA SER A 176 23.96 -6.26 -1.68
C SER A 176 22.80 -5.61 -2.46
N GLU A 177 23.09 -4.67 -3.36
CA GLU A 177 22.08 -4.04 -4.21
C GLU A 177 21.38 -5.05 -5.13
N LYS A 178 22.14 -5.99 -5.70
CA LYS A 178 21.57 -7.04 -6.56
C LYS A 178 20.78 -8.06 -5.74
N GLN A 179 21.23 -8.39 -4.53
CA GLN A 179 20.46 -9.22 -3.60
C GLN A 179 19.11 -8.57 -3.26
N LEU A 180 19.08 -7.25 -3.03
CA LEU A 180 17.84 -6.50 -2.75
C LEU A 180 16.86 -6.55 -3.92
N GLU A 181 17.35 -6.34 -5.15
CA GLU A 181 16.54 -6.41 -6.36
C GLU A 181 15.92 -7.80 -6.54
N ILE A 182 16.73 -8.85 -6.39
CA ILE A 182 16.26 -10.24 -6.50
C ILE A 182 15.26 -10.55 -5.37
N CYS A 183 15.51 -10.10 -4.15
CA CYS A 183 14.59 -10.32 -3.03
C CYS A 183 13.22 -9.66 -3.28
N ALA A 184 13.21 -8.42 -3.79
CA ALA A 184 11.97 -7.73 -4.15
C ALA A 184 11.16 -8.48 -5.23
N GLN A 185 11.84 -9.15 -6.17
CA GLN A 185 11.19 -10.00 -7.17
C GLN A 185 10.67 -11.31 -6.56
N LYS A 186 11.48 -12.02 -5.76
CA LYS A 186 11.12 -13.32 -5.19
C LYS A 186 10.00 -13.26 -4.15
N VAL A 187 9.88 -12.17 -3.40
CA VAL A 187 8.76 -11.96 -2.45
C VAL A 187 7.41 -11.87 -3.16
N THR A 188 7.42 -11.49 -4.44
CA THR A 188 6.22 -11.43 -5.28
C THR A 188 5.80 -12.83 -5.77
N LEU A 189 6.76 -13.76 -5.85
CA LEU A 189 6.60 -15.13 -6.28
C LEU A 189 6.61 -16.04 -5.04
N LEU A 190 5.67 -15.84 -4.11
CA LEU A 190 5.44 -16.84 -3.07
C LEU A 190 4.81 -18.06 -3.75
N GLU A 191 5.69 -19.00 -4.12
CA GLU A 191 5.36 -20.26 -4.77
C GLU A 191 4.26 -21.00 -4.01
N SER A 192 3.28 -21.46 -4.78
CA SER A 192 2.15 -22.30 -4.33
C SER A 192 2.63 -23.69 -3.94
#